data_AF-A0A7W9U5S3-F1
#
_entry.id   AF-A0A7W9U5S3-F1
#
_cell.length_a   1.000
_cell.length_b   1.000
_cell.length_c   1.000
_cell.angle_alpha   90.00
_cell.angle_beta   90.00
_cell.angle_gamma   90.00
#
_symmetry.space_group_name_H-M   'P 1'
#
loop_
_entity.id
_entity.type
_entity.pdbx_description
1 polymer ?
#
loop_
_entity_poly.entity_id
_entity_poly.type
_entity_poly.pdbx_seq_one_letter_code
_entity_poly.pdbx_strand_id
1 'polypeptide(L)'
;MYEEQLAIERRRARFNADVAQTVRVIAERYRASGAVLTGDVARAILDEAFADVGLASRWPDDAIAALASSIDIPSGAAPLAQGGPSQSSPLLQSIFTVFASPVHADA
;
A
#
# COMPACT_ATOMS: atom_id res chain seq x y z
N MET A 1 -30.88 2.07 11.18
CA MET A 1 -30.22 0.88 10.58
C MET A 1 -29.55 1.18 9.24
N TYR A 2 -30.23 1.74 8.24
CA TYR A 2 -29.59 2.08 6.95
C TYR A 2 -28.47 3.15 7.05
N GLU A 3 -28.70 4.21 7.82
CA GLU A 3 -27.72 5.30 8.00
C GLU A 3 -26.44 4.86 8.73
N GLU A 4 -26.58 3.90 9.65
CA GLU A 4 -25.47 3.35 10.43
C GLU A 4 -24.56 2.47 9.55
N GLN A 5 -25.15 1.62 8.71
CA GLN A 5 -24.41 0.84 7.72
C GLN A 5 -23.66 1.74 6.74
N LEU A 6 -24.30 2.80 6.25
CA LEU A 6 -23.65 3.77 5.37
C LEU A 6 -22.47 4.50 6.06
N ALA A 7 -22.60 4.80 7.35
CA ALA A 7 -21.51 5.42 8.12
C ALA A 7 -20.29 4.49 8.26
N ILE A 8 -20.53 3.19 8.48
CA ILE A 8 -19.48 2.17 8.56
C ILE A 8 -18.76 2.03 7.21
N GLU A 9 -19.52 1.94 6.11
CA GLU A 9 -18.95 1.85 4.76
C GLU A 9 -18.09 3.06 4.41
N ARG A 10 -18.59 4.27 4.71
CA ARG A 10 -17.83 5.52 4.51
C ARG A 10 -16.56 5.55 5.35
N ARG A 11 -16.61 5.08 6.59
CA ARG A 11 -15.43 5.00 7.48
C ARG A 11 -14.40 4.03 6.90
N ARG A 12 -14.82 2.86 6.46
CA ARG A 12 -13.94 1.86 5.82
C ARG A 12 -13.33 2.38 4.52
N ALA A 13 -14.12 3.07 3.68
CA ALA A 13 -13.63 3.67 2.45
C ALA A 13 -12.55 4.73 2.72
N ARG A 14 -12.75 5.59 3.72
CA ARG A 14 -11.74 6.59 4.13
C ARG A 14 -10.47 5.93 4.65
N PHE A 15 -10.60 4.92 5.51
CA PHE A 15 -9.46 4.15 6.00
C PHE A 15 -8.63 3.57 4.85
N ASN A 16 -9.28 2.88 3.91
CA ASN A 16 -8.61 2.30 2.75
C ASN A 16 -7.93 3.37 1.87
N ALA A 17 -8.56 4.54 1.70
CA ALA A 17 -8.00 5.63 0.92
C ALA A 17 -6.75 6.23 1.56
N ASP A 18 -6.77 6.45 2.88
CA ASP A 18 -5.63 6.98 3.63
C ASP A 18 -4.43 6.02 3.60
N VAL A 19 -4.69 4.72 3.76
CA VAL A 19 -3.66 3.68 3.65
C VAL A 19 -3.09 3.66 2.23
N ALA A 20 -3.95 3.63 1.21
CA ALA A 20 -3.50 3.59 -0.19
C ALA A 20 -2.66 4.82 -0.56
N GLN A 21 -3.03 6.01 -0.08
CA GLN A 21 -2.27 7.23 -0.28
C GLN A 21 -0.89 7.16 0.39
N THR A 22 -0.83 6.66 1.63
CA THR A 22 0.43 6.50 2.38
C THR A 22 1.37 5.52 1.67
N VAL A 23 0.85 4.36 1.26
CA VAL A 23 1.59 3.35 0.47
C VAL A 23 2.13 3.95 -0.82
N ARG A 24 1.32 4.75 -1.53
CA ARG A 24 1.74 5.40 -2.78
C ARG A 24 2.91 6.35 -2.58
N VAL A 25 2.84 7.23 -1.57
CA VAL A 25 3.92 8.20 -1.28
C VAL A 25 5.23 7.48 -0.94
N ILE A 26 5.17 6.41 -0.15
CA ILE A 26 6.34 5.62 0.20
C ILE A 26 6.88 4.88 -1.03
N ALA A 27 6.01 4.23 -1.82
CA ALA A 27 6.41 3.58 -3.07
C ALA A 27 7.10 4.56 -4.04
N GLU A 28 6.61 5.81 -4.14
CA GLU A 28 7.21 6.85 -4.97
C GLU A 28 8.62 7.20 -4.48
N ARG A 29 8.86 7.25 -3.17
CA ARG A 29 10.19 7.45 -2.58
C ARG A 29 11.15 6.31 -2.90
N TYR A 30 10.74 5.06 -2.75
CA TYR A 30 11.57 3.89 -3.11
C TYR A 30 11.90 3.87 -4.61
N ARG A 31 10.92 4.21 -5.44
CA ARG A 31 11.14 4.31 -6.89
C ARG A 31 12.12 5.41 -7.24
N ALA A 32 11.98 6.58 -6.62
CA ALA A 32 12.87 7.73 -6.84
C ALA A 32 14.31 7.45 -6.38
N SER A 33 14.51 6.56 -5.39
CA SER A 33 15.85 6.10 -5.00
C SER A 33 16.45 5.06 -5.95
N GLY A 34 15.75 4.68 -7.03
CA GLY A 34 16.20 3.69 -8.01
C GLY A 34 15.98 2.24 -7.56
N ALA A 35 15.12 1.98 -6.58
CA ALA A 35 14.80 0.61 -6.18
C ALA A 35 14.13 -0.15 -7.35
N VAL A 36 14.41 -1.45 -7.44
CA VAL A 36 13.69 -2.37 -8.31
C VAL A 36 12.54 -2.98 -7.51
N LEU A 37 11.35 -3.08 -8.11
CA LEU A 37 10.21 -3.71 -7.43
C LEU A 37 10.44 -5.22 -7.28
N THR A 38 10.85 -5.63 -6.09
CA THR A 38 10.97 -7.01 -5.65
C THR A 38 9.95 -7.30 -4.54
N GLY A 39 9.82 -8.57 -4.15
CA GLY A 39 9.01 -8.95 -2.99
C GLY A 39 9.42 -8.24 -1.71
N ASP A 40 10.73 -8.18 -1.48
CA ASP A 40 11.30 -7.55 -0.28
C ASP A 40 11.10 -6.02 -0.29
N VAL A 41 11.20 -5.38 -1.45
CA VAL A 41 10.90 -3.94 -1.60
C VAL A 41 9.42 -3.65 -1.38
N ALA A 42 8.53 -4.47 -1.96
CA ALA A 42 7.09 -4.32 -1.74
C ALA A 42 6.73 -4.49 -0.25
N ARG A 43 7.39 -5.43 0.45
CA ARG A 43 7.24 -5.61 1.88
C ARG A 43 7.73 -4.40 2.68
N ALA A 44 8.92 -3.91 2.38
CA ALA A 44 9.48 -2.74 3.05
C ALA A 44 8.58 -1.49 2.90
N ILE A 45 8.00 -1.29 1.70
CA ILE A 45 7.03 -0.20 1.46
C ILE A 45 5.80 -0.33 2.36
N LEU A 46 5.23 -1.54 2.46
CA LEU A 46 4.04 -1.78 3.26
C LEU A 46 4.33 -1.68 4.76
N ASP A 47 5.46 -2.22 5.22
CA ASP A 47 5.90 -2.13 6.61
C ASP A 47 6.11 -0.66 7.03
N GLU A 48 6.75 0.15 6.17
CA GLU A 48 6.92 1.59 6.42
C GLU A 48 5.57 2.33 6.40
N ALA A 49 4.64 1.95 5.50
CA ALA A 49 3.32 2.56 5.44
C ALA A 49 2.46 2.27 6.66
N PHE A 50 2.51 1.04 7.19
CA PHE A 50 1.77 0.66 8.40
C PHE A 50 2.39 1.21 9.68
N ALA A 51 3.69 1.53 9.65
CA ALA A 51 4.37 2.22 10.74
C ALA A 51 4.27 3.76 10.66
N ASP A 52 3.60 4.32 9.65
CA ASP A 52 3.49 5.77 9.48
C ASP A 52 2.72 6.43 10.64
N VAL A 53 3.38 7.39 11.30
CA VAL A 53 2.80 8.10 12.45
C VAL A 53 1.56 8.89 12.05
N GLY A 54 1.51 9.43 10.84
CA GLY A 54 0.34 10.12 10.32
C GLY A 54 -0.87 9.18 10.21
N LEU A 55 -0.67 7.98 9.70
CA LEU A 55 -1.69 6.94 9.63
C LEU A 55 -2.13 6.46 11.03
N ALA A 56 -1.17 6.15 11.91
CA ALA A 56 -1.43 5.72 13.28
C ALA A 56 -2.15 6.77 14.14
N SER A 57 -1.94 8.07 13.85
CA SER A 57 -2.67 9.15 14.54
C SER A 57 -4.15 9.26 14.15
N ARG A 58 -4.54 8.68 13.00
CA ARG A 58 -5.89 8.80 12.42
C ARG A 58 -6.74 7.55 12.59
N TRP A 59 -6.09 6.39 12.67
CA TRP A 59 -6.76 5.10 12.65
C TRP A 59 -6.24 4.20 13.76
N PRO A 60 -7.10 3.34 14.34
CA PRO A 60 -6.69 2.52 15.45
C PRO A 60 -5.76 1.38 15.00
N ASP A 61 -4.81 1.02 15.85
CA ASP A 61 -3.75 0.04 15.55
C ASP A 61 -4.31 -1.33 15.16
N ASP A 62 -5.45 -1.73 15.73
CA ASP A 62 -6.13 -2.99 15.43
C ASP A 62 -6.63 -3.05 13.98
N ALA A 63 -7.17 -1.95 13.45
CA ALA A 63 -7.60 -1.86 12.06
C ALA A 63 -6.41 -1.92 11.10
N ILE A 64 -5.30 -1.27 11.44
CA ILE A 64 -4.05 -1.30 10.66
C ILE A 64 -3.47 -2.72 10.66
N ALA A 65 -3.35 -3.35 11.84
CA ALA A 65 -2.85 -4.70 12.00
C ALA A 65 -3.72 -5.74 11.28
N ALA A 66 -5.05 -5.61 11.36
CA ALA A 66 -5.99 -6.47 10.65
C ALA A 66 -5.78 -6.38 9.13
N LEU A 67 -5.63 -5.16 8.59
CA LEU A 67 -5.33 -4.95 7.18
C LEU A 67 -3.98 -5.56 6.79
N ALA A 68 -2.92 -5.28 7.55
CA ALA A 68 -1.59 -5.81 7.30
C ALA A 68 -1.58 -7.35 7.25
N SER A 69 -2.26 -8.01 8.18
CA SER A 69 -2.37 -9.47 8.24
C SER A 69 -3.13 -10.10 7.07
N SER A 70 -3.96 -9.31 6.36
CA SER A 70 -4.75 -9.79 5.22
C SER A 70 -4.00 -9.80 3.90
N ILE A 71 -2.80 -9.21 3.87
CA ILE A 71 -2.03 -9.03 2.63
C ILE A 71 -0.97 -10.12 2.55
N ASP A 72 -1.11 -10.99 1.55
CA ASP A 72 -0.05 -11.91 1.18
C ASP A 72 0.94 -11.21 0.26
N ILE A 73 2.21 -11.15 0.68
CA ILE A 73 3.28 -10.48 -0.07
C ILE A 73 4.28 -11.56 -0.50
N PRO A 74 4.52 -11.74 -1.81
CA PRO A 74 5.56 -12.65 -2.27
C PRO A 74 6.91 -12.19 -1.73
N SER A 75 7.68 -13.09 -1.13
CA SER A 75 9.02 -12.79 -0.60
C SER A 75 10.10 -12.99 -1.65
N GLY A 76 11.19 -12.22 -1.53
CA GLY A 76 12.43 -12.47 -2.26
C GLY A 76 12.91 -11.30 -3.12
N ALA A 77 14.18 -11.40 -3.50
CA ALA A 77 14.92 -10.36 -4.24
C ALA A 77 14.70 -10.41 -5.77
N ALA A 78 13.94 -11.39 -6.27
CA ALA A 78 13.62 -11.45 -7.69
C ALA A 78 12.67 -10.30 -8.07
N PRO A 79 12.86 -9.65 -9.24
CA PRO A 79 11.93 -8.66 -9.73
C PRO A 79 10.51 -9.24 -9.87
N LEU A 80 9.52 -8.51 -9.38
CA LEU A 80 8.12 -8.87 -9.53
C LEU A 80 7.61 -8.44 -10.91
N ALA A 81 7.06 -9.39 -11.67
CA ALA A 81 6.34 -9.11 -12.91
C ALA A 81 4.85 -8.91 -12.61
N GLN A 82 4.16 -8.00 -13.32
CA GLN A 82 2.69 -7.91 -13.27
C GLN A 82 2.04 -9.21 -13.79
N GLY A 83 0.99 -9.70 -13.12
CA GLY A 83 0.19 -10.87 -13.53
C GLY A 83 0.31 -12.15 -12.67
N GLY A 84 1.00 -12.12 -11.52
CA GLY A 84 1.10 -13.27 -10.61
C GLY A 84 -0.11 -13.46 -9.68
N PRO A 85 -0.35 -14.68 -9.16
CA PRO A 85 -1.51 -14.99 -8.31
C PRO A 85 -1.56 -14.24 -6.97
N SER A 86 -0.41 -13.76 -6.46
CA SER A 86 -0.31 -12.97 -5.22
C SER A 86 -0.67 -11.48 -5.39
N GLN A 87 -1.13 -11.06 -6.57
CA GLN A 87 -1.38 -9.64 -6.90
C GLN A 87 -2.80 -9.16 -6.64
N SER A 88 -3.60 -9.92 -5.88
CA SER A 88 -5.00 -9.62 -5.63
C SER A 88 -5.22 -8.45 -4.66
N SER A 89 -4.19 -8.04 -3.90
CA SER A 89 -4.31 -6.93 -2.96
C SER A 89 -4.31 -5.57 -3.68
N PRO A 90 -5.30 -4.69 -3.41
CA PRO A 90 -5.34 -3.35 -4.01
C PRO A 90 -4.14 -2.48 -3.63
N LEU A 91 -3.53 -2.72 -2.46
CA LEU A 91 -2.31 -2.01 -2.05
C LEU A 91 -1.10 -2.46 -2.88
N LEU A 92 -0.96 -3.76 -3.16
CA LEU A 92 0.09 -4.26 -4.05
C LEU A 92 -0.08 -3.69 -5.47
N GLN A 93 -1.32 -3.62 -5.98
CA GLN A 93 -1.60 -3.00 -7.28
C GLN A 93 -1.21 -1.51 -7.33
N SER A 94 -1.39 -0.79 -6.22
CA SER A 94 -0.96 0.61 -6.11
C SER A 94 0.56 0.73 -6.21
N ILE A 95 1.31 -0.17 -5.56
CA ILE A 95 2.78 -0.22 -5.66
C ILE A 95 3.21 -0.53 -7.10
N PHE A 96 2.60 -1.53 -7.75
CA PHE A 96 2.90 -1.85 -9.16
C PHE A 96 2.66 -0.65 -10.08
N THR A 97 1.58 0.09 -9.87
CA THR A 97 1.23 1.27 -10.67
C THR A 97 2.28 2.36 -10.52
N VAL A 98 2.78 2.60 -9.31
CA VAL A 98 3.85 3.57 -9.05
C VAL A 98 5.13 3.17 -9.78
N PHE A 99 5.55 1.91 -9.67
CA PHE A 99 6.79 1.43 -10.31
C PHE A 99 6.69 1.32 -11.84
N ALA A 100 5.50 1.12 -12.39
CA ALA A 100 5.25 1.07 -13.84
C ALA A 100 5.13 2.47 -14.48
N SER A 101 4.85 3.51 -13.70
CA SER A 101 4.70 4.88 -14.22
C SER A 101 6.05 5.39 -14.75
N PRO A 102 6.11 6.24 -15.78
CA PRO A 102 7.37 6.89 -16.16
C PRO A 102 7.87 7.78 -15.02
N VAL A 103 9.20 7.82 -14.79
CA VAL A 103 9.80 8.84 -13.92
C VAL A 103 9.57 10.17 -14.64
N HIS A 104 8.68 11.02 -14.10
CA HIS A 104 8.63 12.40 -14.54
C HIS A 104 9.93 13.02 -14.05
N ALA A 105 10.91 13.09 -14.94
CA ALA A 105 12.04 13.99 -14.77
C ALA A 105 11.46 15.39 -14.88
N ASP A 106 11.17 16.02 -13.74
CA ASP A 106 11.02 17.47 -13.72
C ASP A 106 12.34 18.06 -14.25
N ALA A 107 12.22 18.78 -15.36
CA ALA A 107 13.29 19.47 -16.07
C ALA A 107 13.63 20.80 -15.41
#